data_AF-A0A2K8V9J8-F1
#
_entry.id   AF-A0A2K8V9J8-F1
#
_cell.length_a   1.000
_cell.length_b   1.000
_cell.length_c   1.000
_cell.angle_alpha   90.00
_cell.angle_beta   90.00
_cell.angle_gamma   90.00
#
_symmetry.space_group_name_H-M   'P 1'
#
loop_
_entity.id
_entity.type
_entity.pdbx_description
1 polymer ?
#
loop_
_entity_poly.entity_id
_entity_poly.type
_entity_poly.pdbx_seq_one_letter_code
_entity_poly.pdbx_strand_id
1 'polypeptide(L)'
;MSILQNISNEQIIEAFKDQGFVLVKKKDLLDMMDSVSSRLTDSRIKWITRSEAKKKYGLTKYWFKDSEEDPETKLKMDPGKGKTSTKKYSIKSIEEELDRRAV
;
A
#
# COMPACT_ATOMS: atom_id res chain seq x y z
N MET A 1 -9.47 -48.35 3.04
CA MET A 1 -10.53 -47.47 3.56
C MET A 1 -9.87 -46.23 4.12
N SER A 2 -10.13 -45.07 3.53
CA SER A 2 -9.52 -43.80 3.95
C SER A 2 -10.21 -43.31 5.23
N ILE A 3 -9.47 -43.24 6.33
CA ILE A 3 -9.93 -42.62 7.58
C ILE A 3 -9.78 -41.11 7.37
N LEU A 4 -10.80 -40.47 6.80
CA LEU A 4 -10.94 -39.03 6.89
C LEU A 4 -11.34 -38.72 8.33
N GLN A 5 -10.35 -38.38 9.15
CA GLN A 5 -10.54 -37.89 10.49
C GLN A 5 -11.41 -36.62 10.41
N ASN A 6 -12.53 -36.62 11.14
CA ASN A 6 -13.24 -35.39 11.48
C ASN A 6 -12.37 -34.62 12.47
N ILE A 7 -11.40 -33.87 11.94
CA ILE A 7 -10.56 -32.99 12.76
C ILE A 7 -11.43 -31.80 13.18
N SER A 8 -11.57 -31.59 14.49
CA SER A 8 -12.35 -30.45 14.99
C SER A 8 -11.61 -29.14 14.72
N ASN A 9 -12.36 -28.05 14.62
CA ASN A 9 -11.76 -26.73 14.43
C ASN A 9 -10.80 -26.37 15.57
N GLU A 10 -11.03 -26.85 16.81
CA GLU A 10 -10.08 -26.64 17.91
C GLU A 10 -8.75 -27.34 17.66
N GLN A 11 -8.78 -28.60 17.20
CA GLN A 11 -7.56 -29.37 16.93
C GLN A 11 -6.72 -28.74 15.81
N ILE A 12 -7.38 -28.15 14.81
CA ILE A 12 -6.71 -27.40 13.73
C ILE A 12 -6.05 -26.14 14.29
N ILE A 13 -6.77 -25.37 15.11
CA ILE A 13 -6.24 -24.13 15.71
C ILE A 13 -5.04 -24.42 16.62
N GLU A 14 -5.08 -25.51 17.37
CA GLU A 14 -4.00 -25.91 18.28
C GLU A 14 -2.76 -26.39 17.52
N ALA A 15 -2.93 -27.19 16.48
CA ALA A 15 -1.84 -27.61 15.59
C ALA A 15 -1.14 -26.42 14.90
N PHE A 16 -1.90 -25.37 14.53
CA PHE A 16 -1.32 -24.15 13.97
C PHE A 16 -0.56 -23.34 15.02
N LYS A 17 -1.04 -23.26 16.26
CA LYS A 17 -0.34 -22.58 17.36
C LYS A 17 1.00 -23.26 17.69
N ASP A 18 1.04 -24.58 17.72
CA ASP A 18 2.26 -25.36 17.99
C ASP A 18 3.35 -25.13 16.92
N GLN A 19 2.94 -24.79 15.69
CA GLN A 19 3.84 -24.41 14.60
C GLN A 19 4.20 -22.91 14.59
N GLY A 20 3.75 -22.15 15.60
CA GLY A 20 4.03 -20.72 15.74
C GLY A 20 3.09 -19.79 14.96
N PHE A 21 1.97 -20.29 14.44
CA PHE A 21 0.96 -19.46 13.79
C PHE A 21 -0.01 -18.88 14.82
N VAL A 22 -0.38 -17.61 14.64
CA VAL A 22 -1.34 -16.91 15.50
C VAL A 22 -2.57 -16.55 14.69
N LEU A 23 -3.74 -16.94 15.22
CA LEU A 23 -5.03 -16.56 14.62
C LEU A 23 -5.33 -15.10 14.99
N VAL A 24 -5.40 -14.22 14.00
CA VAL A 24 -5.77 -12.82 14.18
C VAL A 24 -7.01 -12.51 13.37
N LYS A 25 -7.86 -11.60 13.87
CA LYS A 25 -8.94 -11.08 13.04
C LYS A 25 -8.31 -10.29 11.90
N LYS A 26 -8.91 -10.40 10.71
CA LYS A 26 -8.45 -9.67 9.51
C LYS A 26 -8.32 -8.17 9.78
N LYS A 27 -9.26 -7.58 10.53
CA LYS A 27 -9.22 -6.17 10.90
C LYS A 27 -7.97 -5.82 11.71
N ASP A 28 -7.70 -6.58 12.76
CA ASP A 28 -6.55 -6.35 13.65
C ASP A 28 -5.22 -6.46 12.89
N LEU A 29 -5.14 -7.39 11.92
CA LEU A 29 -3.97 -7.51 11.04
C LEU A 29 -3.79 -6.27 10.15
N LEU A 30 -4.87 -5.77 9.54
CA LEU A 30 -4.82 -4.58 8.69
C LEU A 30 -4.43 -3.33 9.52
N ASP A 31 -5.04 -3.17 10.70
CA ASP A 31 -4.74 -2.06 11.62
C ASP A 31 -3.27 -2.11 12.07
N MET A 32 -2.70 -3.30 12.32
CA MET A 32 -1.28 -3.46 12.63
C MET A 32 -0.39 -3.04 11.45
N MET A 33 -0.73 -3.45 10.22
CA MET A 33 0.02 -3.09 9.01
C MET A 33 0.02 -1.58 8.76
N ASP A 34 -1.11 -0.91 8.97
CA ASP A 34 -1.24 0.55 8.83
C ASP A 34 -0.47 1.31 9.92
N SER A 35 -0.43 0.79 11.15
CA SER A 35 0.34 1.37 12.25
C SER A 35 1.86 1.30 12.05
N VAL A 36 2.33 0.34 11.25
CA VAL A 36 3.75 0.20 10.87
C VAL A 36 4.06 1.12 9.68
N SER A 37 3.15 1.25 8.70
CA SER A 37 3.36 2.09 7.52
C SER A 37 3.38 3.59 7.87
N SER A 38 2.54 4.02 8.82
CA SER A 38 2.44 5.40 9.28
C SER A 38 3.69 5.89 10.03
N ARG A 39 4.42 5.02 10.74
CA ARG A 39 5.67 5.38 11.42
C ARG A 39 6.86 5.58 10.46
N LEU A 40 6.77 5.03 9.25
CA LEU A 40 7.82 5.16 8.22
C LEU A 40 7.67 6.42 7.38
N THR A 41 6.56 7.16 7.52
CA THR A 41 6.30 8.36 6.74
C THR A 41 6.35 9.59 7.63
N ASP A 42 7.45 10.34 7.53
CA ASP A 42 7.51 11.68 8.09
C ASP A 42 6.44 12.55 7.43
N SER A 43 5.37 12.89 8.16
CA SER A 43 4.23 13.67 7.68
C SER A 43 4.60 15.10 7.25
N ARG A 44 5.84 15.55 7.54
CA ARG A 44 6.38 16.83 7.05
C ARG A 44 6.82 16.74 5.59
N ILE A 45 7.11 15.53 5.08
CA ILE A 45 7.51 15.33 3.69
C ILE A 45 6.27 15.47 2.81
N LYS A 46 6.10 16.64 2.20
CA LYS A 46 4.95 16.93 1.32
C LYS A 46 5.10 16.34 -0.08
N TRP A 47 6.31 15.95 -0.47
CA TRP A 47 6.69 15.57 -1.82
C TRP A 47 7.52 14.29 -1.82
N ILE A 48 7.12 13.33 -2.65
CA ILE A 48 7.76 12.01 -2.75
C ILE A 48 8.11 11.68 -4.20
N THR A 49 9.12 10.85 -4.40
CA THR A 49 9.53 10.32 -5.69
C THR A 49 8.61 9.17 -6.14
N ARG A 50 8.70 8.77 -7.42
CA ARG A 50 7.94 7.60 -7.93
C ARG A 50 8.26 6.31 -7.17
N SER A 51 9.51 6.13 -6.73
CA SER A 51 9.91 4.91 -6.01
C SER A 51 9.29 4.85 -4.61
N GLU A 52 9.24 5.98 -3.92
CA GLU A 52 8.57 6.12 -2.63
C GLU A 52 7.05 5.93 -2.77
N ALA A 53 6.44 6.55 -3.77
CA ALA A 53 5.01 6.40 -4.03
C ALA A 53 4.62 4.96 -4.40
N LYS A 54 5.48 4.25 -5.16
CA LYS A 54 5.31 2.81 -5.43
C LYS A 54 5.33 1.98 -4.15
N LYS A 55 6.24 2.29 -3.22
CA LYS A 55 6.32 1.58 -1.93
C LYS A 55 5.13 1.89 -1.03
N LYS A 56 4.69 3.15 -1.01
CA LYS A 56 3.63 3.63 -0.10
C LYS A 56 2.22 3.25 -0.56
N TYR A 57 1.93 3.40 -1.85
CA TYR A 57 0.59 3.29 -2.42
C TYR A 57 0.45 2.14 -3.44
N GLY A 58 1.50 1.37 -3.70
CA GLY A 58 1.48 0.28 -4.68
C GLY A 58 1.39 0.74 -6.14
N LEU A 59 1.65 2.03 -6.42
CA LEU A 59 1.47 2.61 -7.74
C LEU A 59 2.49 2.09 -8.77
N THR A 60 2.02 1.91 -10.00
CA THR A 60 2.85 1.42 -11.11
C THR A 60 3.39 2.56 -11.96
N LYS A 61 4.42 2.28 -12.77
CA LYS A 61 4.91 3.24 -13.78
C LYS A 61 3.79 3.64 -14.76
N TYR A 62 2.90 2.71 -15.09
CA TYR A 62 1.77 2.97 -15.97
C TYR A 62 0.81 3.99 -15.34
N TRP A 63 0.47 3.82 -14.06
CA TRP A 63 -0.38 4.76 -13.34
C TRP A 63 0.16 6.20 -13.43
N PHE A 64 1.47 6.40 -13.18
CA PHE A 64 2.07 7.74 -13.30
C PHE A 64 2.04 8.29 -14.71
N LYS A 65 2.27 7.45 -15.72
CA LYS A 65 2.23 7.89 -17.12
C LYS A 65 0.82 8.35 -17.50
N ASP A 66 -0.16 7.51 -17.20
CA ASP A 66 -1.56 7.76 -17.47
C ASP A 66 -2.08 9.00 -16.72
N SER A 67 -1.74 9.14 -15.43
CA SER A 67 -2.07 10.35 -14.64
C SER A 67 -1.31 11.60 -15.07
N GLU A 68 -0.13 11.50 -15.69
CA GLU A 68 0.60 12.68 -16.21
C GLU A 68 0.06 13.14 -17.57
N GLU A 69 -0.56 12.24 -18.33
CA GLU A 69 -1.12 12.50 -19.66
C GLU A 69 -2.59 12.93 -19.60
N ASP A 70 -3.27 12.68 -18.48
CA ASP A 70 -4.67 13.07 -18.26
C ASP A 70 -4.80 14.59 -17.99
N PRO A 71 -5.55 15.35 -18.82
CA PRO A 71 -5.78 16.78 -18.62
C PRO A 71 -6.51 17.12 -17.31
N GLU A 72 -7.33 16.20 -16.81
CA GLU A 72 -8.15 16.38 -15.59
C GLU A 72 -7.45 15.81 -14.34
N THR A 73 -6.15 15.48 -14.47
CA THR A 73 -5.37 14.95 -13.37
C THR A 73 -5.29 15.94 -12.21
N LYS A 74 -5.49 15.42 -11.00
CA LYS A 74 -5.19 16.19 -9.78
C LYS A 74 -3.71 16.10 -9.41
N LEU A 75 -2.95 15.23 -10.06
CA LEU A 75 -1.56 14.93 -9.75
C LEU A 75 -0.67 16.17 -9.93
N LYS A 76 -0.07 16.63 -8.82
CA LYS A 76 0.88 17.75 -8.83
C LYS A 76 2.30 17.21 -8.83
N MET A 77 3.07 17.61 -9.84
CA MET A 77 4.44 17.16 -10.06
C MET A 77 5.43 18.34 -10.03
N ASP A 78 6.55 18.16 -9.35
CA ASP A 78 7.73 19.01 -9.42
C ASP A 78 8.80 18.29 -10.29
N PRO A 79 9.10 18.78 -11.50
CA PRO A 79 10.11 18.18 -12.37
C PRO A 79 11.55 18.43 -11.91
N GLY A 80 11.79 19.33 -10.95
CA GLY A 80 13.11 19.81 -10.57
C GLY A 80 13.71 20.77 -11.61
N LYS A 81 14.92 21.27 -11.32
CA LYS A 81 15.56 22.35 -12.09
C LYS A 81 16.25 21.89 -13.38
N GLY A 82 16.64 20.61 -13.46
CA GLY A 82 17.41 20.08 -14.59
C GLY A 82 16.66 18.97 -15.34
N LYS A 83 17.02 18.74 -16.61
CA LYS A 83 16.42 17.68 -17.44
C LYS A 83 16.56 16.27 -16.86
N THR A 84 17.57 16.04 -16.03
CA THR A 84 17.85 14.77 -15.34
C THR A 84 17.37 14.75 -13.88
N SER A 85 16.70 15.82 -13.42
CA SER A 85 16.22 15.90 -12.05
C SER A 85 15.15 14.84 -11.79
N THR A 86 15.17 14.28 -10.58
CA THR A 86 14.16 13.30 -10.17
C THR A 86 12.84 14.02 -9.93
N LYS A 87 11.82 13.66 -10.71
CA LYS A 87 10.44 14.13 -10.51
C LYS A 87 9.94 13.76 -9.12
N LYS A 88 9.32 14.73 -8.45
CA LYS A 88 8.61 14.53 -7.18
C LYS A 88 7.14 14.84 -7.34
N TYR A 89 6.32 14.24 -6.49
CA TYR A 89 4.86 14.30 -6.54
C TYR A 89 4.34 14.68 -5.18
N SER A 90 3.33 15.55 -5.14
CA SER A 90 2.71 15.92 -3.88
C SER A 90 1.90 14.74 -3.35
N ILE A 91 2.14 14.37 -2.10
CA ILE A 91 1.40 13.28 -1.43
C ILE A 91 -0.11 13.51 -1.50
N LYS A 92 -0.55 14.71 -1.13
CA LYS A 92 -1.96 15.10 -1.15
C LYS A 92 -2.58 14.94 -2.54
N SER A 93 -1.85 15.35 -3.58
CA SER A 93 -2.34 15.22 -4.96
C SER A 93 -2.44 13.77 -5.44
N ILE A 94 -1.57 12.88 -4.95
CA ILE A 94 -1.66 11.45 -5.22
C ILE A 94 -2.92 10.88 -4.58
N GLU A 95 -3.19 11.24 -3.33
CA GLU A 95 -4.38 10.79 -2.59
C GLU A 95 -5.66 11.30 -3.27
N GLU A 96 -5.73 12.57 -3.64
CA GLU A 96 -6.86 13.15 -4.38
C GLU A 96 -7.09 12.49 -5.75
N GLU A 97 -6.02 12.07 -6.42
CA GLU A 97 -6.07 11.40 -7.72
C GLU A 97 -6.48 9.93 -7.60
N LEU A 98 -6.04 9.25 -6.53
CA LEU A 98 -6.51 7.92 -6.18
C LEU A 98 -8.02 7.93 -5.89
N ASP A 99 -8.50 8.90 -5.11
CA ASP A 99 -9.93 9.07 -4.82
C ASP A 99 -10.73 9.33 -6.10
N ARG A 100 -10.22 10.16 -7.02
CA ARG A 100 -10.87 10.45 -8.31
C ARG A 100 -11.05 9.19 -9.17
N ARG A 101 -10.05 8.31 -9.18
CA ARG A 101 -10.00 7.10 -10.02
C ARG A 101 -10.63 5.86 -9.36
N ALA A 102 -10.95 5.93 -8.06
CA ALA A 102 -11.64 4.87 -7.34
C ALA A 102 -13.16 4.86 -7.58
N VAL A 103 -13.68 5.90 -8.24
CA VAL A 103 -15.05 6.01 -8.77
C VAL A 103 -15.09 5.44 -10.18
#